data_AF-A0A6I7QL70-F1
#
_entry.id   AF-A0A6I7QL70-F1
#
_cell.length_a   1.000
_cell.length_b   1.000
_cell.length_c   1.000
_cell.angle_alpha   90.00
_cell.angle_beta   90.00
_cell.angle_gamma   90.00
#
_symmetry.space_group_name_H-M   'P 1'
#
loop_
_entity.id
_entity.type
_entity.pdbx_description
1 polymer ?
#
loop_
_entity_poly.entity_id
_entity_poly.type
_entity_poly.pdbx_seq_one_letter_code
_entity_poly.pdbx_strand_id
1 'polypeptide(L)'
;MDNVFFNFIKPVLAFIDKGDFFRKPFGWLYTIIAVINLIIPIAVLVAAIDNNVFRMPGKFVFVFILIFLVVAFVSWLSFQIWWDRRDKVTITSKEGEEFIATPVFSHLIQTFGEWLGAWIGILGFSFALFSTIFLGEEARLLSGQIGLPFLETGILFIILMPIYGFLTVVFFRFLAEIFRALTSLANTAKRQLSYFEKPK
;
A
#
# COMPACT_ATOMS: atom_id res chain seq x y z
N MET A 1 33.67 35.23 9.08
CA MET A 1 32.49 35.99 8.64
C MET A 1 31.31 35.04 8.64
N ASP A 2 30.45 35.14 9.64
CA ASP A 2 29.21 34.36 9.69
C ASP A 2 28.25 34.89 8.63
N ASN A 3 28.21 34.21 7.50
CA ASN A 3 27.33 34.54 6.40
C ASN A 3 25.88 34.24 6.81
N VAL A 4 25.11 35.29 7.08
CA VAL A 4 23.67 35.27 7.41
C VAL A 4 22.88 34.36 6.47
N PHE A 5 23.28 34.27 5.20
CA PHE A 5 22.72 33.40 4.18
C PHE A 5 22.81 31.90 4.52
N PHE A 6 23.96 31.44 5.04
CA PHE A 6 24.15 30.06 5.45
C PHE A 6 23.47 29.76 6.80
N ASN A 7 23.31 30.75 7.68
CA ASN A 7 22.54 30.58 8.91
C ASN A 7 21.03 30.32 8.66
N PHE A 8 20.50 30.76 7.51
CA PHE A 8 19.11 30.51 7.13
C PHE A 8 18.86 29.09 6.61
N ILE A 9 19.85 28.51 5.91
CA ILE A 9 19.78 27.15 5.35
C ILE A 9 20.27 26.08 6.35
N LYS A 10 21.12 26.44 7.32
CA LYS A 10 21.62 25.53 8.36
C LYS A 10 20.54 24.71 9.09
N PRO A 11 19.36 25.26 9.46
CA PRO A 11 18.29 24.45 10.06
C PRO A 11 17.72 23.41 9.08
N VAL A 12 17.61 23.75 7.80
CA VAL A 12 17.12 22.85 6.75
C VAL A 12 18.15 21.76 6.46
N LEU A 13 19.43 22.11 6.33
CA LEU A 13 20.52 21.14 6.20
C LEU A 13 20.60 20.24 7.44
N ALA A 14 20.52 20.79 8.65
CA ALA A 14 20.52 20.00 9.88
C ALA A 14 19.31 19.07 10.00
N PHE A 15 18.15 19.44 9.43
CA PHE A 15 16.96 18.57 9.36
C PHE A 15 17.14 17.43 8.35
N ILE A 16 17.86 17.66 7.25
CA ILE A 16 18.25 16.65 6.27
C ILE A 16 19.31 15.71 6.87
N ASP A 17 20.36 16.28 7.47
CA ASP A 17 21.51 15.55 8.02
C ASP A 17 21.14 14.70 9.25
N LYS A 18 20.13 15.09 10.03
CA LYS A 18 19.59 14.28 11.14
C LYS A 18 18.73 13.09 10.69
N GLY A 19 18.43 12.97 9.39
CA GLY A 19 17.55 11.91 8.85
C GLY A 19 16.05 12.11 9.12
N ASP A 20 15.67 13.17 9.84
CA ASP A 20 14.28 13.55 10.11
C ASP A 20 13.50 13.86 8.83
N PHE A 21 14.19 14.39 7.80
CA PHE A 21 13.64 14.67 6.48
C PHE A 21 13.07 13.43 5.78
N PHE A 22 13.62 12.24 6.03
CA PHE A 22 13.09 11.01 5.44
C PHE A 22 12.06 10.36 6.36
N ARG A 23 12.31 10.31 7.67
CA ARG A 23 11.44 9.58 8.62
C ARG A 23 10.04 10.20 8.76
N LYS A 24 9.94 11.51 8.94
CA LYS A 24 8.65 12.18 9.23
C LYS A 24 7.70 12.18 8.02
N PRO A 25 8.14 12.50 6.79
CA PRO A 25 7.25 12.44 5.62
C PRO A 25 6.75 11.04 5.29
N PHE A 26 7.59 9.99 5.44
CA PHE A 26 7.10 8.62 5.26
C PHE A 26 6.09 8.21 6.34
N GLY A 27 6.28 8.61 7.60
CA GLY A 27 5.29 8.40 8.66
C GLY A 27 3.95 9.10 8.36
N TRP A 28 3.99 10.34 7.87
CA TRP A 28 2.79 11.06 7.41
C TRP A 28 2.13 10.39 6.21
N LEU A 29 2.92 9.94 5.24
CA LEU A 29 2.41 9.22 4.07
C LEU A 29 1.64 7.96 4.48
N TYR A 30 2.21 7.12 5.35
CA TYR A 30 1.54 5.92 5.86
C TYR A 30 0.25 6.26 6.59
N THR A 31 0.26 7.32 7.40
CA THR A 31 -0.92 7.79 8.14
C THR A 31 -2.02 8.26 7.19
N ILE A 32 -1.66 9.06 6.18
CA ILE A 32 -2.61 9.56 5.17
C ILE A 32 -3.23 8.39 4.40
N ILE A 33 -2.42 7.44 3.93
CA ILE A 33 -2.92 6.27 3.21
C ILE A 33 -3.84 5.42 4.12
N ALA A 34 -3.48 5.23 5.38
CA ALA A 34 -4.33 4.51 6.33
C ALA A 34 -5.71 5.18 6.47
N VAL A 35 -5.75 6.50 6.68
CA VAL A 35 -7.02 7.25 6.81
C VAL A 35 -7.82 7.23 5.51
N ILE A 36 -7.17 7.37 4.35
CA ILE A 36 -7.84 7.27 3.04
C ILE A 36 -8.54 5.93 2.90
N ASN A 37 -7.93 4.83 3.34
CA ASN A 37 -8.58 3.52 3.28
C ASN A 37 -9.90 3.48 4.04
N LEU A 38 -10.04 4.20 5.16
CA LEU A 38 -11.32 4.29 5.89
C LEU A 38 -12.39 5.12 5.17
N ILE A 39 -11.99 6.00 4.25
CA ILE A 39 -12.89 6.82 3.44
C ILE A 39 -13.43 6.03 2.24
N ILE A 40 -12.69 5.04 1.73
CA ILE A 40 -13.07 4.27 0.52
C ILE A 40 -14.48 3.67 0.63
N PRO A 41 -14.88 2.99 1.74
CA PRO A 41 -16.25 2.45 1.85
C PRO A 41 -17.31 3.54 1.72
N ILE A 42 -17.08 4.71 2.34
CA ILE A 42 -18.00 5.84 2.26
C ILE A 42 -18.10 6.32 0.81
N ALA A 43 -16.97 6.48 0.12
CA ALA A 43 -16.94 6.88 -1.29
C ALA A 43 -17.67 5.87 -2.20
N VAL A 44 -17.48 4.57 -1.98
CA VAL A 44 -18.19 3.51 -2.72
C VAL A 44 -19.70 3.56 -2.45
N LEU A 45 -20.11 3.85 -1.22
CA LEU A 45 -21.53 4.00 -0.88
C LEU A 45 -22.15 5.22 -1.59
N VAL A 46 -21.46 6.36 -1.57
CA VAL A 46 -21.90 7.58 -2.27
C VAL A 46 -22.01 7.32 -3.77
N ALA A 47 -20.98 6.71 -4.38
CA ALA A 47 -21.00 6.33 -5.79
C ALA A 47 -22.18 5.39 -6.12
N ALA A 48 -22.49 4.44 -5.26
CA ALA A 48 -23.64 3.54 -5.47
C ALA A 48 -24.99 4.26 -5.39
N ILE A 49 -25.12 5.25 -4.49
CA ILE A 49 -26.32 6.11 -4.40
C ILE A 49 -26.46 6.94 -5.67
N ASP A 50 -25.40 7.61 -6.10
CA ASP A 50 -25.39 8.48 -7.28
C ASP A 50 -25.69 7.69 -8.56
N ASN A 51 -25.20 6.44 -8.64
CA ASN A 51 -25.48 5.53 -9.76
C ASN A 51 -26.81 4.78 -9.64
N ASN A 52 -27.70 5.17 -8.73
CA ASN A 52 -29.02 4.59 -8.53
C ASN A 52 -29.04 3.07 -8.25
N VAL A 53 -27.97 2.50 -7.68
CA VAL A 53 -27.86 1.05 -7.39
C VAL A 53 -29.03 0.58 -6.53
N PHE A 54 -29.48 1.39 -5.58
CA PHE A 54 -30.61 1.09 -4.70
C PHE A 54 -31.99 1.13 -5.36
N ARG A 55 -32.09 1.59 -6.62
CA ARG A 55 -33.33 1.58 -7.42
C ARG A 55 -33.39 0.41 -8.41
N MET A 56 -32.32 -0.40 -8.47
CA MET A 56 -32.25 -1.57 -9.35
C MET A 56 -33.05 -2.75 -8.79
N PRO A 57 -33.26 -3.81 -9.59
CA PRO A 57 -33.89 -5.04 -9.09
C PRO A 57 -33.18 -5.55 -7.82
N GLY A 58 -33.96 -6.11 -6.88
CA GLY A 58 -33.46 -6.46 -5.55
C GLY A 58 -32.21 -7.37 -5.52
N LYS A 59 -32.00 -8.20 -6.56
CA LYS A 59 -30.78 -9.01 -6.71
C LYS A 59 -29.50 -8.16 -6.79
N PHE A 60 -29.53 -7.00 -7.46
CA PHE A 60 -28.39 -6.09 -7.55
C PHE A 60 -28.09 -5.42 -6.22
N VAL A 61 -29.14 -4.96 -5.53
CA VAL A 61 -29.02 -4.34 -4.20
C VAL A 61 -28.45 -5.35 -3.21
N PHE A 62 -28.93 -6.59 -3.24
CA PHE A 62 -28.43 -7.67 -2.39
C PHE A 62 -26.94 -7.94 -2.63
N VAL A 63 -26.54 -8.10 -3.90
CA VAL A 63 -25.13 -8.35 -4.26
C VAL A 63 -24.25 -7.15 -3.92
N PHE A 64 -24.73 -5.93 -4.15
CA PHE A 64 -24.03 -4.72 -3.73
C PHE A 64 -23.78 -4.70 -2.22
N ILE A 65 -24.78 -5.03 -1.39
CA ILE A 65 -24.59 -5.08 0.08
C ILE A 65 -23.50 -6.09 0.45
N LEU A 66 -23.49 -7.28 -0.17
CA LEU A 66 -22.43 -8.29 0.08
C LEU A 66 -21.05 -7.75 -0.30
N ILE A 67 -20.92 -7.15 -1.48
CA ILE A 67 -19.66 -6.54 -1.94
C ILE A 67 -19.25 -5.39 -1.02
N PHE A 68 -20.19 -4.54 -0.61
CA PHE A 68 -19.95 -3.40 0.27
C PHE A 68 -19.37 -3.84 1.62
N LEU A 69 -19.89 -4.92 2.20
CA LEU A 69 -19.34 -5.51 3.42
C LEU A 69 -17.89 -5.96 3.22
N VAL A 70 -17.58 -6.56 2.07
CA VAL A 70 -16.20 -6.95 1.73
C VAL A 70 -15.32 -5.73 1.52
N VAL A 71 -15.79 -4.68 0.83
CA VAL A 71 -15.07 -3.41 0.67
C VAL A 71 -14.75 -2.82 2.03
N ALA A 72 -15.72 -2.77 2.96
CA ALA A 72 -15.51 -2.27 4.31
C ALA A 72 -14.47 -3.09 5.07
N PHE A 73 -14.53 -4.42 4.96
CA PHE A 73 -13.56 -5.33 5.57
C PHE A 73 -12.14 -5.16 5.00
N VAL A 74 -11.98 -5.14 3.68
CA VAL A 74 -10.68 -4.96 3.01
C VAL A 74 -10.11 -3.57 3.28
N SER A 75 -10.96 -2.55 3.33
CA SER A 75 -10.58 -1.17 3.71
C SER A 75 -10.09 -1.10 5.15
N TRP A 76 -10.79 -1.77 6.08
CA TRP A 76 -10.35 -1.88 7.47
C TRP A 76 -9.01 -2.64 7.59
N LEU A 77 -8.87 -3.78 6.89
CA LEU A 77 -7.62 -4.54 6.86
C LEU A 77 -6.46 -3.70 6.29
N SER A 78 -6.74 -2.93 5.24
CA SER A 78 -5.78 -1.99 4.64
C SER A 78 -5.36 -0.93 5.65
N PHE A 79 -6.32 -0.33 6.37
CA PHE A 79 -6.01 0.59 7.46
C PHE A 79 -5.06 -0.05 8.49
N GLN A 80 -5.33 -1.28 8.94
CA GLN A 80 -4.47 -1.99 9.90
C GLN A 80 -3.03 -2.17 9.37
N ILE A 81 -2.87 -2.59 8.11
CA ILE A 81 -1.56 -2.77 7.47
C ILE A 81 -0.75 -1.47 7.47
N TRP A 82 -1.36 -0.36 7.06
CA TRP A 82 -0.67 0.93 6.98
C TRP A 82 -0.44 1.54 8.37
N TRP A 83 -1.41 1.39 9.28
CA TRP A 83 -1.34 1.96 10.62
C TRP A 83 -0.31 1.27 11.52
N ASP A 84 -0.28 -0.07 11.55
CA ASP A 84 0.71 -0.83 12.35
C ASP A 84 2.16 -0.55 11.89
N ARG A 85 2.36 -0.25 10.61
CA ARG A 85 3.69 -0.10 10.02
C ARG A 85 4.23 1.31 10.02
N ARG A 86 3.39 2.32 10.30
CA ARG A 86 3.81 3.73 10.34
C ARG A 86 4.98 3.96 11.31
N ASP A 87 4.98 3.26 12.45
CA ASP A 87 5.96 3.45 13.51
C ASP A 87 7.23 2.62 13.22
N LYS A 88 7.09 1.47 12.55
CA LYS A 88 8.20 0.57 12.17
C LYS A 88 9.12 1.17 11.10
N VAL A 89 8.58 2.02 10.22
CA VAL A 89 9.36 2.77 9.21
C VAL A 89 10.26 3.83 9.87
N THR A 90 9.87 4.32 11.04
CA THR A 90 10.60 5.37 11.77
C THR A 90 11.78 4.79 12.58
N ILE A 91 11.75 3.49 12.89
CA ILE A 91 12.68 2.79 13.80
C ILE A 91 13.76 1.98 13.07
N THR A 92 13.65 1.80 11.75
CA THR A 92 14.57 0.92 10.99
C THR A 92 15.99 1.49 10.79
N SER A 93 16.28 2.66 11.33
CA SER A 93 17.58 3.32 11.23
C SER A 93 18.36 3.15 12.54
N LYS A 94 19.34 2.24 12.57
CA LYS A 94 20.36 2.28 13.64
C LYS A 94 21.22 3.52 13.43
N GLU A 95 21.47 4.28 14.49
CA GLU A 95 22.44 5.39 14.46
C GLU A 95 23.79 4.85 13.96
N GLY A 96 24.31 5.43 12.86
CA GLY A 96 25.61 5.07 12.29
C GLY A 96 25.60 4.33 10.94
N GLU A 97 24.44 4.04 10.34
CA GLU A 97 24.37 3.53 8.95
C GLU A 97 24.14 4.68 7.94
N GLU A 98 24.89 4.68 6.84
CA GLU A 98 24.88 5.75 5.82
C GLU A 98 23.72 5.60 4.83
N PHE A 99 23.22 4.37 4.60
CA PHE A 99 22.09 4.08 3.71
C PHE A 99 20.78 3.93 4.49
N ILE A 100 20.19 5.06 4.89
CA ILE A 100 18.95 5.08 5.69
C ILE A 100 17.68 5.02 4.82
N ALA A 101 17.72 5.54 3.59
CA ALA A 101 16.55 5.66 2.73
C ALA A 101 16.11 4.34 2.07
N THR A 102 17.07 3.47 1.71
CA THR A 102 16.80 2.23 0.97
C THR A 102 15.99 1.20 1.78
N PRO A 103 16.28 0.96 3.08
CA PRO A 103 15.44 0.10 3.93
C PRO A 103 14.01 0.63 4.09
N VAL A 104 13.86 1.95 4.28
CA VAL A 104 12.56 2.62 4.41
C VAL A 104 11.73 2.43 3.14
N PHE A 105 12.35 2.62 1.97
CA PHE A 105 11.69 2.42 0.69
C PHE A 105 11.30 0.96 0.44
N SER A 106 12.14 0.00 0.84
CA SER A 106 11.81 -1.43 0.79
C SER A 106 10.55 -1.76 1.62
N HIS A 107 10.42 -1.19 2.82
CA HIS A 107 9.22 -1.36 3.64
C HIS A 107 7.96 -0.77 2.96
N LEU A 108 8.09 0.35 2.26
CA LEU A 108 7.00 0.93 1.47
C LEU A 108 6.58 -0.01 0.34
N ILE A 109 7.53 -0.51 -0.46
CA ILE A 109 7.25 -1.44 -1.56
C ILE A 109 6.52 -2.69 -1.05
N GLN A 110 7.00 -3.29 0.03
CA GLN A 110 6.36 -4.45 0.61
C GLN A 110 4.93 -4.16 1.08
N THR A 111 4.76 -3.06 1.84
CA THR A 111 3.45 -2.67 2.39
C THR A 111 2.45 -2.36 1.28
N PHE A 112 2.91 -1.68 0.22
CA PHE A 112 2.11 -1.39 -0.96
C PHE A 112 1.67 -2.66 -1.69
N GLY A 113 2.58 -3.63 -1.85
CA GLY A 113 2.27 -4.92 -2.48
C GLY A 113 1.26 -5.75 -1.72
N GLU A 114 1.39 -5.81 -0.39
CA GLU A 114 0.44 -6.51 0.47
C GLU A 114 -0.93 -5.83 0.49
N TRP A 115 -0.95 -4.50 0.50
CA TRP A 115 -2.17 -3.70 0.35
C TRP A 115 -2.86 -3.98 -0.99
N LEU A 116 -2.17 -3.80 -2.13
CA LEU A 116 -2.72 -4.08 -3.45
C LEU A 116 -3.16 -5.55 -3.61
N GLY A 117 -2.35 -6.48 -3.11
CA GLY A 117 -2.64 -7.91 -3.15
C GLY A 117 -3.93 -8.26 -2.41
N ALA A 118 -4.21 -7.59 -1.28
CA ALA A 118 -5.48 -7.75 -0.55
C ALA A 118 -6.67 -7.21 -1.35
N TRP A 119 -6.54 -6.05 -1.99
CA TRP A 119 -7.59 -5.47 -2.85
C TRP A 119 -7.89 -6.35 -4.07
N ILE A 120 -6.86 -6.81 -4.79
CA ILE A 120 -7.04 -7.68 -5.96
C ILE A 120 -7.53 -9.06 -5.52
N GLY A 121 -6.87 -9.66 -4.53
CA GLY A 121 -7.11 -11.02 -4.10
C GLY A 121 -8.45 -11.20 -3.41
N ILE A 122 -8.74 -10.41 -2.37
CA ILE A 122 -9.95 -10.60 -1.54
C ILE A 122 -11.15 -9.93 -2.20
N LEU A 123 -11.07 -8.62 -2.48
CA LEU A 123 -12.21 -7.91 -3.06
C LEU A 123 -12.49 -8.37 -4.48
N GLY A 124 -11.46 -8.55 -5.33
CA GLY A 124 -11.64 -9.08 -6.68
C GLY A 124 -12.29 -10.47 -6.69
N PHE A 125 -11.84 -11.37 -5.80
CA PHE A 125 -12.45 -12.69 -5.64
C PHE A 125 -13.91 -12.61 -5.21
N SER A 126 -14.20 -11.89 -4.13
CA SER A 126 -15.56 -11.79 -3.60
C SER A 126 -16.51 -11.15 -4.60
N PHE A 127 -16.04 -10.12 -5.33
CA PHE A 127 -16.82 -9.53 -6.40
C PHE A 127 -17.11 -10.54 -7.50
N ALA A 128 -16.09 -11.22 -8.04
CA ALA A 128 -16.27 -12.23 -9.08
C ALA A 128 -17.21 -13.35 -8.62
N LEU A 129 -17.07 -13.82 -7.37
CA LEU A 129 -17.89 -14.87 -6.78
C LEU A 129 -19.36 -14.47 -6.68
N PHE A 130 -19.66 -13.37 -5.98
CA PHE A 130 -21.05 -12.95 -5.75
C PHE A 130 -21.73 -12.51 -7.04
N SER A 131 -21.02 -11.76 -7.88
CA SER A 131 -21.59 -11.31 -9.15
C SER A 131 -21.88 -12.47 -10.12
N THR A 132 -20.97 -13.45 -10.22
CA THR A 132 -21.18 -14.63 -11.09
C THR A 132 -22.35 -15.48 -10.60
N ILE A 133 -22.44 -15.73 -9.28
CA ILE A 133 -23.48 -16.60 -8.71
C ILE A 133 -24.86 -15.96 -8.80
N PHE A 134 -24.99 -14.67 -8.46
CA PHE A 134 -26.28 -14.03 -8.28
C PHE A 134 -26.75 -13.18 -9.46
N LEU A 135 -25.83 -12.68 -10.30
CA LEU A 135 -26.15 -11.78 -11.41
C LEU A 135 -25.84 -12.38 -12.79
N GLY A 136 -24.97 -13.39 -12.88
CA GLY A 136 -24.60 -14.03 -14.15
C GLY A 136 -24.04 -13.00 -15.15
N GLU A 137 -24.61 -12.94 -16.36
CA GLU A 137 -24.16 -12.00 -17.41
C GLU A 137 -24.49 -10.53 -17.09
N GLU A 138 -25.50 -10.26 -16.25
CA GLU A 138 -25.89 -8.91 -15.87
C GLU A 138 -24.92 -8.26 -14.86
N ALA A 139 -23.98 -9.05 -14.33
CA ALA A 139 -22.94 -8.61 -13.41
C ALA A 139 -22.11 -7.42 -13.94
N ARG A 140 -21.90 -7.35 -15.26
CA ARG A 140 -21.15 -6.27 -15.91
C ARG A 140 -21.80 -4.88 -15.74
N LEU A 141 -23.11 -4.84 -15.54
CA LEU A 141 -23.81 -3.57 -15.28
C LEU A 141 -23.41 -3.02 -13.91
N LEU A 142 -23.29 -3.90 -12.91
CA LEU A 142 -22.92 -3.53 -11.56
C LEU A 142 -21.44 -3.13 -11.47
N SER A 143 -20.53 -3.80 -12.19
CA SER A 143 -19.10 -3.44 -12.19
C SER A 143 -18.88 -2.01 -12.72
N GLY A 144 -19.59 -1.63 -13.78
CA GLY A 144 -19.54 -0.28 -14.34
C GLY A 144 -20.06 0.82 -13.40
N GLN A 145 -21.00 0.48 -12.51
CA GLN A 145 -21.68 1.45 -11.64
C GLN A 145 -21.01 1.63 -10.27
N ILE A 146 -20.26 0.62 -9.79
CA ILE A 146 -19.51 0.71 -8.53
C ILE A 146 -18.22 1.54 -8.72
N GLY A 147 -17.76 1.75 -9.96
CA GLY A 147 -16.63 2.64 -10.27
C GLY A 147 -15.25 2.04 -9.97
N LEU A 148 -15.15 0.71 -9.82
CA LEU A 148 -13.90 0.00 -9.56
C LEU A 148 -13.46 -0.78 -10.81
N PRO A 149 -12.52 -0.25 -11.62
CA PRO A 149 -12.25 -0.73 -12.97
C PRO A 149 -11.54 -2.09 -13.05
N PHE A 150 -10.99 -2.59 -11.94
CA PHE A 150 -10.31 -3.89 -11.90
C PHE A 150 -11.26 -5.06 -11.55
N LEU A 151 -12.54 -4.78 -11.31
CA LEU A 151 -13.52 -5.78 -10.91
C LEU A 151 -14.10 -6.50 -12.12
N GLU A 152 -13.65 -7.74 -12.32
CA GLU A 152 -14.08 -8.63 -13.39
C GLU A 152 -15.06 -9.70 -12.90
N THR A 153 -15.86 -10.23 -13.83
CA THR A 153 -16.95 -11.17 -13.56
C THR A 153 -16.73 -12.50 -14.28
N GLY A 154 -17.17 -13.62 -13.70
CA GLY A 154 -17.15 -14.94 -14.32
C GLY A 154 -16.29 -15.96 -13.57
N ILE A 155 -16.55 -17.25 -13.82
CA ILE A 155 -15.92 -18.38 -13.13
C ILE A 155 -14.39 -18.33 -13.24
N LEU A 156 -13.87 -17.91 -14.39
CA LEU A 156 -12.44 -17.72 -14.58
C LEU A 156 -11.84 -16.77 -13.54
N PHE A 157 -12.49 -15.62 -13.29
CA PHE A 157 -12.00 -14.60 -12.36
C PHE A 157 -12.20 -14.98 -10.89
N ILE A 158 -13.12 -15.89 -10.57
CA ILE A 158 -13.20 -16.50 -9.23
C ILE A 158 -11.87 -17.20 -8.89
N ILE A 159 -11.21 -17.82 -9.88
CA ILE A 159 -9.93 -18.51 -9.67
C ILE A 159 -8.75 -17.55 -9.85
N LEU A 160 -8.80 -16.67 -10.85
CA LEU A 160 -7.67 -15.81 -11.18
C LEU A 160 -7.46 -14.67 -10.17
N MET A 161 -8.51 -14.11 -9.56
CA MET A 161 -8.35 -12.98 -8.64
C MET A 161 -7.48 -13.31 -7.41
N PRO A 162 -7.69 -14.45 -6.70
CA PRO A 162 -6.77 -14.88 -5.65
C PRO A 162 -5.34 -15.09 -6.15
N ILE A 163 -5.16 -15.64 -7.34
CA ILE A 163 -3.83 -15.88 -7.95
C ILE A 163 -3.14 -14.55 -8.23
N TYR A 164 -3.84 -13.58 -8.84
CA TYR A 164 -3.33 -12.24 -9.11
C TYR A 164 -2.99 -11.50 -7.81
N GLY A 165 -3.84 -11.59 -6.80
CA GLY A 165 -3.56 -11.05 -5.47
C GLY A 165 -2.28 -11.64 -4.88
N PHE A 166 -2.17 -12.97 -4.87
CA PHE A 166 -0.99 -13.68 -4.37
C PHE A 166 0.30 -13.30 -5.13
N LEU A 167 0.27 -13.35 -6.47
CA LEU A 167 1.43 -13.00 -7.30
C LEU A 167 1.85 -11.54 -7.10
N THR A 168 0.89 -10.63 -6.91
CA THR A 168 1.17 -9.24 -6.57
C THR A 168 1.95 -9.16 -5.25
N VAL A 169 1.49 -9.82 -4.19
CA VAL A 169 2.21 -9.85 -2.90
C VAL A 169 3.61 -10.41 -3.06
N VAL A 170 3.76 -11.54 -3.75
CA VAL A 170 5.06 -12.21 -3.95
C VAL A 170 6.03 -11.31 -4.72
N PHE A 171 5.56 -10.70 -5.81
CA PHE A 171 6.39 -9.83 -6.64
C PHE A 171 6.93 -8.62 -5.87
N PHE A 172 6.06 -7.92 -5.15
CA PHE A 172 6.47 -6.75 -4.36
C PHE A 172 7.34 -7.14 -3.17
N ARG A 173 7.10 -8.31 -2.56
CA ARG A 173 7.95 -8.83 -1.48
C ARG A 173 9.36 -9.16 -1.99
N PHE A 174 9.45 -9.82 -3.13
CA PHE A 174 10.73 -10.09 -3.80
C PHE A 174 11.47 -8.78 -4.11
N LEU A 175 10.78 -7.78 -4.67
CA LEU A 175 11.38 -6.48 -4.97
C LEU A 175 11.91 -5.81 -3.69
N ALA A 176 11.12 -5.80 -2.61
CA ALA A 176 11.53 -5.28 -1.32
C ALA A 176 12.77 -6.00 -0.75
N GLU A 177 12.87 -7.31 -0.91
CA GLU A 177 14.02 -8.11 -0.47
C GLU A 177 15.29 -7.77 -1.26
N ILE A 178 15.22 -7.52 -2.57
CA ILE A 178 16.36 -7.06 -3.36
C ILE A 178 16.92 -5.75 -2.81
N PHE A 179 16.06 -4.77 -2.49
CA PHE A 179 16.49 -3.48 -1.93
C PHE A 179 17.19 -3.65 -0.57
N ARG A 180 16.70 -4.55 0.28
CA ARG A 180 17.35 -4.87 1.57
C ARG A 180 18.70 -5.55 1.37
N ALA A 181 18.77 -6.53 0.48
CA ALA A 181 19.99 -7.26 0.17
C ALA A 181 21.08 -6.32 -0.37
N LEU A 182 20.72 -5.42 -1.30
CA LEU A 182 21.63 -4.43 -1.86
C LEU A 182 22.19 -3.49 -0.77
N THR A 183 21.33 -3.03 0.14
CA THR A 183 21.74 -2.18 1.27
C THR A 183 22.72 -2.92 2.19
N SER A 184 22.43 -4.19 2.51
CA SER A 184 23.30 -5.02 3.35
C SER A 184 24.68 -5.25 2.72
N LEU A 185 24.72 -5.49 1.41
CA LEU A 185 25.97 -5.64 0.66
C LEU A 185 26.78 -4.34 0.69
N ALA A 186 26.15 -3.20 0.40
CA ALA A 186 26.82 -1.90 0.38
C ALA A 186 27.43 -1.55 1.75
N ASN A 187 26.66 -1.76 2.83
CA ASN A 187 27.13 -1.53 4.20
C ASN A 187 28.30 -2.45 4.57
N THR A 188 28.27 -3.71 4.14
CA THR A 188 29.33 -4.69 4.45
C THR A 188 30.61 -4.40 3.68
N ALA A 189 30.51 -4.11 2.38
CA ALA A 189 31.65 -3.76 1.53
C ALA A 189 32.40 -2.53 2.06
N LYS A 190 31.65 -1.50 2.51
CA LYS A 190 32.25 -0.31 3.12
C LYS A 190 32.95 -0.61 4.44
N ARG A 191 32.34 -1.41 5.32
CA ARG A 191 32.98 -1.81 6.59
C ARG A 191 34.30 -2.53 6.35
N GLN A 192 34.36 -3.42 5.35
CA GLN A 192 35.59 -4.10 4.99
C GLN A 192 36.66 -3.12 4.50
N LEU A 193 36.33 -2.19 3.59
CA LEU A 193 37.26 -1.15 3.14
C LEU A 193 37.81 -0.29 4.30
N SER A 194 36.94 0.13 5.22
CA SER A 194 37.35 0.92 6.39
C SER A 194 38.27 0.16 7.36
N TYR A 195 38.23 -1.18 7.37
CA TYR A 195 39.13 -2.01 8.16
C TYR A 195 40.54 -2.05 7.55
N PHE A 196 40.65 -2.04 6.22
CA PHE A 196 41.93 -2.02 5.52
C PHE A 196 42.63 -0.66 5.53
N GLU A 197 41.88 0.44 5.70
CA GLU A 197 42.43 1.81 5.75
C GLU A 197 42.90 2.26 7.14
N LYS A 198 42.67 1.48 8.20
CA LYS A 198 43.19 1.84 9.53
C LYS A 198 44.71 1.63 9.58
N PRO A 199 45.52 2.69 9.81
CA PRO A 199 46.95 2.54 9.98
C PRO A 199 47.22 1.67 11.22
N LYS A 200 48.14 0.70 11.08
CA LYS A 200 48.66 -0.10 12.19
C LYS A 200 49.45 0.76 13.17
#